data_AF-A0A7V6C0G1-F1
#
_entry.id   AF-A0A7V6C0G1-F1
#
_cell.length_a   1.000
_cell.length_b   1.000
_cell.length_c   1.000
_cell.angle_alpha   90.00
_cell.angle_beta   90.00
_cell.angle_gamma   90.00
#
_symmetry.space_group_name_H-M   'P 1'
#
loop_
_entity.id
_entity.type
_entity.pdbx_description
1 polymer ?
#
loop_
_entity_poly.entity_id
_entity_poly.type
_entity_poly.pdbx_seq_one_letter_code
_entity_poly.pdbx_strand_id
1 'polypeptide(L)'
;MEKLSNAEINFELESLNSSIDSAWQIKDKKLHKEFIFNNFIEAFGFISQVALIAEKLNHHPEWSNVYNKLVIHLSLELKFLKS
;
A
#
# COMPACT_ATOMS: atom_id res chain seq x y z
N MET A 1 17.28 -5.90 8.90
CA MET A 1 17.03 -5.25 7.61
C MET A 1 17.26 -3.76 7.81
N GLU A 2 18.15 -3.16 7.04
CA GLU A 2 18.45 -1.73 7.14
C GLU A 2 17.36 -0.92 6.45
N LYS A 3 17.05 0.27 7.00
CA LYS A 3 16.09 1.19 6.37
C LYS A 3 16.74 1.83 5.16
N LEU A 4 16.01 1.91 4.06
CA LEU A 4 16.45 2.63 2.86
C LEU A 4 16.72 4.11 3.21
N SER A 5 17.76 4.66 2.57
CA SER A 5 18.04 6.10 2.59
C SER A 5 16.95 6.86 1.81
N ASN A 6 16.84 8.16 2.07
CA ASN A 6 15.88 9.01 1.35
C ASN A 6 16.13 9.02 -0.17
N ALA A 7 17.38 8.87 -0.62
CA ALA A 7 17.73 8.82 -2.03
C ALA A 7 17.22 7.51 -2.69
N GLU A 8 17.42 6.38 -2.02
CA GLU A 8 16.91 5.08 -2.47
C GLU A 8 15.39 5.05 -2.47
N ILE A 9 14.74 5.61 -1.43
CA ILE A 9 13.26 5.72 -1.39
C ILE A 9 12.74 6.48 -2.59
N ASN A 10 13.36 7.62 -2.96
CA ASN A 10 12.90 8.42 -4.09
C ASN A 10 13.09 7.68 -5.42
N PHE A 11 14.23 7.03 -5.62
CA PHE A 11 14.51 6.25 -6.82
C PHE A 11 13.51 5.09 -6.99
N GLU A 12 13.26 4.33 -5.93
CA GLU A 12 12.30 3.22 -5.96
C GLU A 12 10.86 3.73 -6.14
N LEU A 13 10.52 4.89 -5.57
CA LEU A 13 9.21 5.50 -5.76
C LEU A 13 9.00 5.95 -7.22
N GLU A 14 10.01 6.52 -7.86
CA GLU A 14 9.98 6.86 -9.28
C GLU A 14 9.81 5.61 -10.15
N SER A 15 10.58 4.55 -9.86
CA SER A 15 10.48 3.25 -10.52
C SER A 15 9.08 2.66 -10.38
N LEU A 16 8.53 2.61 -9.16
CA LEU A 16 7.18 2.14 -8.85
C LEU A 16 6.11 2.93 -9.59
N ASN A 17 6.30 4.25 -9.75
CA ASN A 17 5.34 5.14 -10.37
C ASN A 17 5.45 5.21 -11.90
N SER A 18 6.50 4.66 -12.51
CA SER A 18 6.78 4.78 -13.95
C SER A 18 5.70 4.20 -14.86
N SER A 19 4.92 3.24 -14.37
CA SER A 19 3.99 2.42 -15.19
C SER A 19 2.58 2.35 -14.61
N ILE A 20 2.19 3.29 -13.76
CA ILE A 20 0.86 3.31 -13.12
C ILE A 20 0.18 4.67 -13.32
N ASP A 21 -1.12 4.64 -13.60
CA ASP A 21 -1.90 5.87 -13.87
C ASP A 21 -2.06 6.77 -12.63
N SER A 22 -2.03 6.17 -11.44
CA SER A 22 -2.09 6.88 -10.17
C SER A 22 -0.83 6.58 -9.35
N ALA A 23 -0.05 7.61 -9.10
CA ALA A 23 1.19 7.53 -8.34
C ALA A 23 0.94 7.15 -6.86
N TRP A 24 1.82 6.31 -6.32
CA TRP A 24 2.06 6.21 -4.88
C TRP A 24 2.77 7.46 -4.38
N GLN A 25 2.51 7.82 -3.13
CA GLN A 25 3.11 8.97 -2.46
C GLN A 25 3.69 8.56 -1.12
N ILE A 26 4.66 9.32 -0.62
CA ILE A 26 5.10 9.19 0.77
C ILE A 26 4.32 10.19 1.62
N LYS A 27 3.59 9.68 2.63
CA LYS A 27 2.94 10.48 3.68
C LYS A 27 3.28 9.88 5.04
N ASP A 28 3.74 10.71 5.98
CA ASP A 28 4.09 10.27 7.34
C ASP A 28 5.02 9.04 7.39
N LYS A 29 6.03 9.02 6.50
CA LYS A 29 7.00 7.91 6.34
C LYS A 29 6.37 6.57 5.92
N LYS A 30 5.17 6.59 5.36
CA LYS A 30 4.48 5.43 4.78
C LYS A 30 4.21 5.67 3.30
N LEU A 31 4.17 4.60 2.52
CA LEU A 31 3.57 4.65 1.19
C LEU A 31 2.08 4.84 1.33
N HIS A 32 1.51 5.74 0.55
CA HIS A 32 0.11 6.13 0.57
C HIS A 32 -0.45 6.11 -0.84
N LYS A 33 -1.64 5.51 -1.00
CA LYS A 33 -2.42 5.59 -2.24
C LYS A 33 -3.90 5.49 -1.98
N GLU A 34 -4.67 6.18 -2.82
CA GLU A 34 -6.12 6.15 -2.81
C GLU A 34 -6.61 5.48 -4.09
N PHE A 35 -7.62 4.63 -3.95
CA PHE A 35 -8.28 3.94 -5.05
C PHE A 35 -9.76 4.28 -5.01
N ILE A 36 -10.33 4.56 -6.18
CA ILE A 36 -11.76 4.79 -6.37
C ILE A 36 -12.27 3.71 -7.32
N PHE A 37 -13.26 2.95 -6.88
CA PHE A 37 -13.92 1.87 -7.62
C PHE A 37 -15.32 2.31 -8.07
N ASN A 38 -16.02 1.50 -8.86
CA ASN A 38 -17.39 1.85 -9.27
C ASN A 38 -18.39 1.64 -8.11
N ASN A 39 -18.12 0.69 -7.22
CA ASN A 39 -19.01 0.33 -6.12
C ASN A 39 -18.23 -0.36 -4.98
N PHE A 40 -18.94 -0.66 -3.89
CA PHE A 40 -18.37 -1.33 -2.71
C PHE A 40 -17.88 -2.76 -2.99
N ILE A 41 -18.58 -3.51 -3.85
CA ILE A 41 -18.22 -4.92 -4.12
C ILE A 41 -16.88 -5.00 -4.85
N GLU A 42 -16.63 -4.12 -5.81
CA GLU A 42 -15.32 -4.03 -6.48
C GLU A 42 -14.21 -3.66 -5.50
N ALA A 43 -14.44 -2.64 -4.66
CA ALA A 43 -13.47 -2.23 -3.64
C ALA A 43 -13.14 -3.38 -2.68
N PHE A 44 -14.16 -4.07 -2.19
CA PHE A 44 -13.98 -5.18 -1.26
C PHE A 44 -13.34 -6.42 -1.92
N GLY A 45 -13.67 -6.69 -3.20
CA GLY A 45 -13.01 -7.72 -3.99
C GLY A 45 -11.51 -7.46 -4.17
N PHE A 46 -11.12 -6.19 -4.37
CA PHE A 46 -9.71 -5.79 -4.39
C PHE A 46 -9.04 -6.00 -3.01
N ILE A 47 -9.67 -5.51 -1.94
CA ILE A 47 -9.19 -5.70 -0.55
C ILE A 47 -8.95 -7.18 -0.25
N SER A 48 -9.88 -8.06 -0.64
CA SER A 48 -9.78 -9.51 -0.41
C SER A 48 -8.55 -10.13 -1.09
N GLN A 49 -8.24 -9.72 -2.32
CA GLN A 49 -7.04 -10.17 -3.02
C GLN A 49 -5.76 -9.68 -2.35
N VAL A 50 -5.73 -8.41 -1.93
CA VAL A 50 -4.58 -7.84 -1.21
C VAL A 50 -4.36 -8.56 0.12
N ALA A 51 -5.42 -8.92 0.85
CA ALA A 51 -5.33 -9.64 2.12
C ALA A 51 -4.59 -10.97 1.99
N LEU A 52 -4.85 -11.74 0.92
CA LEU A 52 -4.16 -13.01 0.66
C LEU A 52 -2.66 -12.82 0.44
N ILE A 53 -2.29 -11.77 -0.29
CA ILE A 53 -0.88 -11.45 -0.58
C ILE A 53 -0.19 -10.94 0.70
N ALA A 54 -0.85 -10.04 1.43
CA ALA A 54 -0.35 -9.50 2.69
C ALA A 54 -0.06 -10.61 3.72
N GLU A 55 -0.95 -11.59 3.83
CA GLU A 55 -0.76 -12.75 4.71
C GLU A 55 0.43 -13.60 4.28
N LYS A 56 0.53 -13.94 2.99
CA LYS A 56 1.65 -14.71 2.45
C LYS A 56 3.01 -14.01 2.67
N LEU A 57 3.03 -12.68 2.61
CA LEU A 57 4.21 -11.86 2.83
C LEU A 57 4.46 -11.54 4.32
N ASN A 58 3.54 -11.92 5.21
CA ASN A 58 3.52 -11.52 6.62
C ASN A 58 3.74 -10.01 6.79
N HIS A 59 3.08 -9.21 5.94
CA HIS A 59 3.17 -7.75 5.93
C HIS A 59 1.80 -7.16 5.60
N HIS A 60 1.16 -6.62 6.63
CA HIS A 60 -0.22 -6.14 6.53
C HIS A 60 -0.27 -4.63 6.30
N PRO A 61 -1.09 -4.16 5.35
CA PRO A 61 -1.36 -2.74 5.17
C PRO A 61 -2.20 -2.19 6.32
N GLU A 62 -2.12 -0.88 6.50
CA GLU A 62 -3.15 -0.12 7.19
C GLU A 62 -4.07 0.45 6.11
N TRP A 63 -5.37 0.22 6.18
CA TRP A 63 -6.31 0.77 5.20
C TRP A 63 -7.58 1.32 5.84
N SER A 64 -8.30 2.13 5.06
CA SER A 64 -9.68 2.56 5.33
C SER A 64 -10.50 2.37 4.05
N ASN A 65 -11.66 1.72 4.17
CA ASN A 65 -12.61 1.59 3.07
C ASN A 65 -13.93 2.24 3.43
N VAL A 66 -14.35 3.21 2.62
CA VAL A 66 -15.66 3.87 2.72
C VAL A 66 -16.36 3.73 1.37
N TYR A 67 -17.32 2.82 1.30
CA TYR A 67 -18.02 2.45 0.06
C TYR A 67 -17.02 2.09 -1.07
N ASN A 68 -16.97 2.89 -2.14
CA ASN A 68 -16.11 2.65 -3.29
C ASN A 68 -14.71 3.28 -3.16
N LYS A 69 -14.40 3.95 -2.05
CA LYS A 69 -13.09 4.56 -1.80
C LYS A 69 -12.27 3.67 -0.86
N LEU A 70 -11.04 3.35 -1.27
CA LEU A 70 -10.06 2.64 -0.46
C LEU A 70 -8.80 3.51 -0.32
N VAL A 71 -8.38 3.77 0.91
CA VAL A 71 -7.11 4.43 1.22
C VAL A 71 -6.18 3.40 1.82
N ILE A 72 -4.98 3.24 1.26
CA ILE A 72 -3.96 2.30 1.73
C ILE A 72 -2.73 3.06 2.20
N HIS A 73 -2.24 2.67 3.37
CA HIS A 73 -0.95 3.03 3.92
C HIS A 73 -0.11 1.76 4.13
N LEU A 74 1.11 1.73 3.59
CA LEU A 74 2.08 0.65 3.78
C LEU A 74 3.30 1.18 4.53
N SER A 75 3.64 0.55 5.65
CA SER A 75 4.91 0.84 6.32
C SER A 75 6.06 0.28 5.48
N LEU A 76 7.11 1.10 5.30
CA LEU A 76 8.37 0.67 4.69
C LEU A 76 9.18 -0.28 5.61
N GLU A 77 8.68 -0.53 6.82
CA GLU A 77 9.23 -1.47 7.79
C GLU A 77 8.34 -2.71 7.85
N LEU A 78 8.97 -3.89 7.84
CA LEU A 78 8.31 -5.14 8.16
C LEU A 78 7.90 -5.11 9.63
N LYS A 79 6.61 -4.90 9.89
CA LYS A 79 6.04 -5.18 11.22
C LYS A 79 6.02 -6.69 11.38
N PHE A 80 7.00 -7.25 12.07
CA PHE A 80 6.84 -8.58 12.64
C PHE A 80 5.69 -8.51 13.64
N LEU A 81 4.51 -9.00 13.24
CA LEU A 81 3.46 -9.29 14.21
C LEU A 81 4.02 -10.37 15.14
N LYS A 82 4.33 -9.95 16.37
CA LYS A 82 4.45 -10.89 17.49
C LYS A 82 3.07 -11.54 17.64
N SER A 83 2.99 -12.81 17.26
CA SER A 83 2.04 -13.75 17.88
C SER A 83 2.72 -14.39 19.08
#